data_AF-A0A366ETD2-F1
#
_entry.id   AF-A0A366ETD2-F1
#
_cell.length_a   1.000
_cell.length_b   1.000
_cell.length_c   1.000
_cell.angle_alpha   90.00
_cell.angle_beta   90.00
_cell.angle_gamma   90.00
#
_symmetry.space_group_name_H-M   'P 1'
#
loop_
_entity.id
_entity.type
_entity.pdbx_description
1 polymer ?
#
loop_
_entity_poly.entity_id
_entity_poly.type
_entity_poly.pdbx_seq_one_letter_code
_entity_poly.pdbx_strand_id
1 'polypeptide(L)'
;MASIMYAIKCPGCERSAFVDDYYKTHEKYIFCMVCGYYYTKTIEKYTENSIKYKEEECEGHGMFVLVNKDGSCEKVMLNDSLTVAQVEELKASLMEKNVNQEKSYLISFENGVFTILFGNPPEHFHLTFEEYRRKMSAKYGVPEYDFMVPIEG
;
A
#
# COMPACT_ATOMS: atom_id res chain seq x y z
N MET A 1 -8.58 -10.57 16.90
CA MET A 1 -7.33 -11.34 16.68
C MET A 1 -6.17 -10.40 16.86
N ALA A 2 -5.05 -10.87 17.40
CA ALA A 2 -3.85 -10.06 17.52
C ALA A 2 -3.05 -10.21 16.22
N SER A 3 -2.62 -9.09 15.64
CA SER A 3 -1.70 -9.04 14.53
C SER A 3 -0.52 -8.13 14.87
N ILE A 4 0.54 -8.26 14.09
CA ILE A 4 1.70 -7.38 14.16
C ILE A 4 1.77 -6.62 12.84
N MET A 5 1.79 -5.29 12.92
CA MET A 5 1.91 -4.43 11.76
C MET A 5 3.31 -3.83 11.66
N TYR A 6 3.93 -3.95 10.50
CA TYR A 6 5.28 -3.43 10.24
C TYR A 6 5.49 -3.13 8.75
N ALA A 7 6.54 -2.39 8.42
CA ALA A 7 6.92 -2.07 7.05
C ALA A 7 8.05 -2.99 6.54
N ILE A 8 7.99 -3.35 5.26
CA ILE A 8 9.02 -4.11 4.54
C ILE A 8 9.41 -3.42 3.25
N LYS A 9 10.52 -3.86 2.63
CA LYS A 9 10.86 -3.52 1.25
C LYS A 9 9.83 -4.14 0.31
N CYS A 10 9.10 -3.30 -0.42
CA CYS A 10 8.13 -3.72 -1.42
C CYS A 10 8.80 -4.56 -2.52
N PRO A 11 8.29 -5.76 -2.85
CA PRO A 11 8.82 -6.57 -3.94
C PRO A 11 8.72 -5.88 -5.32
N GLY A 12 7.62 -5.16 -5.58
CA GLY A 12 7.39 -4.47 -6.86
C GLY A 12 8.22 -3.20 -7.08
N CYS A 13 8.24 -2.27 -6.12
CA CYS A 13 8.84 -0.93 -6.33
C CYS A 13 9.96 -0.56 -5.36
N GLU A 14 10.41 -1.48 -4.51
CA GLU A 14 11.51 -1.31 -3.56
C GLU A 14 11.33 -0.22 -2.48
N ARG A 15 10.16 0.41 -2.40
CA ARG A 15 9.77 1.37 -1.35
C ARG A 15 9.15 0.64 -0.16
N SER A 16 8.59 1.37 0.80
CA SER A 16 7.89 0.77 1.93
C SER A 16 6.56 0.13 1.51
N ALA A 17 6.36 -1.14 1.84
CA ALA A 17 5.07 -1.81 1.86
C ALA A 17 4.67 -2.13 3.30
N PHE A 18 3.37 -2.09 3.57
CA PHE A 18 2.79 -2.43 4.87
C PHE A 18 2.54 -3.93 4.95
N VAL A 19 2.80 -4.51 6.11
CA VAL A 19 2.47 -5.89 6.45
C VAL A 19 1.54 -5.89 7.64
N ASP A 20 0.46 -6.67 7.56
CA ASP A 20 -0.39 -7.07 8.69
C ASP A 20 -0.27 -8.59 8.83
N ASP A 21 0.45 -9.05 9.86
CA ASP A 21 0.77 -10.46 10.11
C ASP A 21 -0.04 -11.01 11.29
N TYR A 22 -1.00 -11.88 10.98
CA TYR A 22 -1.79 -12.62 11.97
C TYR A 22 -1.04 -13.90 12.36
N TYR A 23 0.01 -13.73 13.15
CA TYR A 23 0.98 -14.76 13.52
C TYR A 23 0.38 -16.04 14.14
N LYS A 24 -0.85 -16.01 14.68
CA LYS A 24 -1.55 -17.20 15.20
C LYS A 24 -2.27 -18.00 14.13
N THR A 25 -2.80 -17.34 13.10
CA THR A 25 -3.52 -17.97 12.00
C THR A 25 -2.66 -18.12 10.76
N HIS A 26 -1.44 -17.57 10.77
CA HIS A 26 -0.53 -17.50 9.62
C HIS A 26 -1.14 -16.80 8.40
N GLU A 27 -2.16 -15.98 8.62
CA GLU A 27 -2.70 -15.09 7.61
C GLU A 27 -1.81 -13.86 7.51
N LYS A 28 -1.60 -13.39 6.29
CA LYS A 28 -0.66 -12.32 6.00
C LYS A 28 -1.21 -11.44 4.92
N TYR A 29 -1.13 -10.14 5.15
CA TYR A 29 -1.53 -9.14 4.17
C TYR A 29 -0.36 -8.20 3.94
N ILE A 30 0.01 -8.00 2.68
CA ILE A 30 1.05 -7.08 2.27
C ILE A 30 0.43 -6.11 1.27
N PHE A 31 0.62 -4.81 1.49
CA PHE A 31 0.08 -3.77 0.60
C PHE A 31 1.10 -2.63 0.41
N CYS A 32 1.35 -2.26 -0.84
CA CYS A 32 2.18 -1.12 -1.19
C CYS A 32 1.30 0.05 -1.64
N MET A 33 1.30 1.14 -0.86
CA MET A 33 0.56 2.36 -1.20
C MET A 33 1.19 3.18 -2.34
N VAL A 34 2.28 2.71 -2.93
CA VAL A 34 2.97 3.38 -4.04
C VAL A 34 2.67 2.72 -5.37
N CYS A 35 3.11 1.47 -5.55
CA CYS A 35 2.89 0.74 -6.80
C CYS A 35 1.60 -0.08 -6.81
N GLY A 36 0.88 -0.19 -5.69
CA GLY A 36 -0.32 -1.02 -5.62
C GLY A 36 -0.05 -2.52 -5.51
N TYR A 37 1.22 -2.94 -5.35
CA TYR A 37 1.56 -4.34 -5.06
C TYR A 37 0.76 -4.83 -3.87
N TYR A 38 0.15 -6.00 -3.99
CA TYR A 38 -0.42 -6.68 -2.85
C TYR A 38 -0.17 -8.18 -2.88
N TYR A 39 -0.09 -8.73 -1.67
CA TYR A 39 -0.13 -10.16 -1.44
C TYR A 39 -1.07 -10.42 -0.28
N THR A 40 -1.98 -11.37 -0.44
CA THR A 40 -2.84 -11.83 0.65
C THR A 40 -2.70 -13.33 0.81
N LYS A 41 -2.65 -13.77 2.06
CA LYS A 41 -2.73 -15.16 2.47
C LYS A 41 -3.82 -15.26 3.51
N THR A 42 -4.88 -15.96 3.16
CA THR A 42 -6.09 -16.07 3.99
C THR A 42 -6.50 -17.52 4.16
N ILE A 43 -7.19 -17.85 5.24
CA ILE A 43 -7.71 -19.20 5.42
C ILE A 43 -8.89 -19.41 4.47
N GLU A 44 -8.74 -20.35 3.52
CA GLU A 44 -9.82 -20.76 2.63
C GLU A 44 -10.73 -21.81 3.29
N LYS A 45 -10.10 -22.76 3.99
CA LYS A 45 -10.81 -23.87 4.62
C LYS A 45 -10.07 -24.34 5.87
N TYR A 46 -10.84 -24.56 6.94
CA TYR A 46 -10.35 -25.12 8.19
C TYR A 46 -11.05 -26.46 8.46
N THR A 47 -10.27 -27.52 8.62
CA THR A 47 -10.76 -28.85 9.05
C THR A 47 -10.01 -29.31 10.30
N GLU A 48 -10.52 -30.33 10.98
CA GLU A 48 -9.87 -30.89 12.19
C GLU A 48 -8.40 -31.31 11.95
N ASN A 49 -8.05 -31.69 10.71
CA ASN A 49 -6.74 -32.25 10.38
C ASN A 49 -5.87 -31.33 9.51
N SER A 50 -6.40 -30.22 8.99
CA SER A 50 -5.64 -29.36 8.07
C SER A 50 -6.23 -27.96 7.93
N ILE A 51 -5.35 -26.99 7.72
CA ILE A 51 -5.71 -25.63 7.29
C ILE A 51 -5.27 -25.47 5.85
N LYS A 52 -6.20 -25.06 4.98
CA LYS A 52 -5.92 -24.69 3.59
C LYS A 52 -5.96 -23.18 3.45
N TYR A 53 -4.91 -22.62 2.87
CA TYR A 53 -4.81 -21.20 2.60
C TYR A 53 -5.10 -20.91 1.13
N LYS A 54 -5.71 -19.74 0.88
CA LYS A 54 -5.77 -19.09 -0.42
C LYS A 54 -4.73 -17.98 -0.42
N GLU A 55 -3.92 -17.95 -1.47
CA GLU A 55 -2.93 -16.90 -1.69
C GLU A 55 -3.29 -16.14 -2.98
N GLU A 56 -3.26 -14.81 -2.92
CA GLU A 56 -3.49 -13.94 -4.06
C GLU A 56 -2.37 -12.89 -4.11
N GLU A 57 -1.86 -12.62 -5.29
CA GLU A 57 -0.79 -11.66 -5.52
C GLU A 57 -1.08 -10.81 -6.75
N CYS A 58 -0.75 -9.52 -6.67
CA CYS A 58 -0.74 -8.60 -7.79
C CYS A 58 0.52 -7.74 -7.74
N GLU A 59 1.17 -7.59 -8.89
CA GLU A 59 2.39 -6.79 -9.03
C GLU A 59 2.16 -5.30 -8.78
N GLY A 60 0.97 -4.82 -9.14
CA GLY A 60 0.51 -3.45 -8.97
C GLY A 60 1.02 -2.49 -10.04
N HIS A 61 0.13 -1.62 -10.52
CA HIS A 61 0.37 -0.61 -11.57
C HIS A 61 0.18 0.83 -11.09
N GLY A 62 0.07 1.02 -9.77
CA GLY A 62 -0.13 2.31 -9.13
C GLY A 62 -1.28 2.30 -8.13
N MET A 63 -1.63 3.49 -7.68
CA MET A 63 -2.60 3.70 -6.62
C MET A 63 -3.47 4.91 -6.90
N PHE A 64 -4.76 4.76 -6.68
CA PHE A 64 -5.73 5.84 -6.64
C PHE A 64 -6.25 5.99 -5.21
N VAL A 65 -6.11 7.18 -4.64
CA VAL A 65 -6.61 7.50 -3.31
C VAL A 65 -7.46 8.74 -3.39
N LEU A 66 -8.74 8.58 -3.06
CA LEU A 66 -9.72 9.65 -2.99
C LEU A 66 -10.15 9.82 -1.55
N VAL A 67 -9.99 11.03 -1.03
CA VAL A 67 -10.38 11.41 0.33
C VAL A 67 -11.42 12.50 0.23
N ASN A 68 -12.60 12.27 0.77
CA ASN A 68 -13.64 13.27 0.84
C ASN A 68 -13.44 14.21 2.04
N LYS A 69 -14.06 15.39 1.97
CA LYS A 69 -14.02 16.40 3.04
C LYS A 69 -14.70 15.94 4.34
N ASP A 70 -15.58 14.95 4.27
CA ASP A 70 -16.20 14.30 5.43
C ASP A 70 -15.27 13.28 6.13
N GLY A 71 -14.09 13.02 5.55
CA GLY A 71 -13.10 12.08 6.07
C GLY A 71 -13.22 10.67 5.53
N SER A 72 -14.24 10.36 4.72
CA SER A 72 -14.29 9.08 4.01
C SER A 72 -13.15 8.96 3.01
N CYS A 73 -12.58 7.75 2.89
CA CYS A 73 -11.41 7.50 2.06
C CYS A 73 -11.62 6.22 1.26
N GLU A 74 -11.44 6.34 -0.05
CA GLU A 74 -11.38 5.25 -0.99
C GLU A 74 -9.92 5.06 -1.44
N LYS A 75 -9.47 3.80 -1.46
CA LYS A 75 -8.14 3.41 -1.90
C LYS A 75 -8.30 2.28 -2.90
N VAL A 76 -7.86 2.51 -4.13
CA VAL A 76 -7.95 1.53 -5.22
C VAL A 76 -6.54 1.23 -5.69
N MET A 77 -6.19 -0.06 -5.65
CA MET A 77 -4.98 -0.61 -6.26
C MET A 77 -5.24 -0.79 -7.75
N LEU A 78 -4.33 -0.30 -8.58
CA LEU A 78 -4.43 -0.44 -10.03
C LEU A 78 -3.82 -1.79 -10.43
N ASN A 79 -4.63 -2.67 -11.01
CA ASN A 79 -4.19 -4.02 -11.40
C ASN A 79 -3.61 -4.08 -12.83
N ASP A 80 -3.69 -2.99 -13.58
CA ASP A 80 -3.19 -2.88 -14.96
C ASP A 80 -2.88 -1.41 -15.27
N SER A 81 -2.16 -1.18 -16.36
CA SER A 81 -1.89 0.15 -16.90
C SER A 81 -3.18 0.88 -17.23
N LEU A 82 -3.27 2.15 -16.83
CA LEU A 82 -4.41 2.99 -17.16
C LEU A 82 -4.36 3.47 -18.61
N THR A 83 -5.48 3.33 -19.31
CA THR A 83 -5.70 4.05 -20.57
C THR A 83 -5.87 5.54 -20.31
N VAL A 84 -5.62 6.36 -21.34
CA VAL A 84 -5.83 7.82 -21.25
C VAL A 84 -7.26 8.17 -20.79
N ALA A 85 -8.26 7.44 -21.28
CA ALA A 85 -9.66 7.66 -20.89
C ALA A 85 -9.88 7.40 -19.39
N GLN A 86 -9.34 6.30 -18.85
CA GLN A 86 -9.46 5.98 -17.42
C GLN A 86 -8.72 6.99 -16.55
N VAL A 87 -7.54 7.47 -16.98
CA VAL A 87 -6.81 8.53 -16.27
C VAL A 87 -7.66 9.79 -16.16
N GLU A 88 -8.30 10.22 -17.25
CA GLU A 88 -9.13 11.42 -17.24
C GLU A 88 -10.42 11.24 -16.43
N GLU A 89 -11.01 10.04 -16.42
CA GLU A 89 -12.16 9.72 -15.56
C GLU A 89 -11.79 9.80 -14.06
N LEU A 90 -10.68 9.19 -13.66
CA LEU A 90 -10.20 9.24 -12.28
C LEU A 90 -9.77 10.65 -11.85
N LYS A 91 -9.19 11.45 -12.77
CA LYS A 91 -8.92 12.86 -12.50
C LYS A 91 -10.20 13.66 -12.32
N ALA A 92 -11.24 13.39 -13.13
CA ALA A 92 -12.51 14.08 -13.01
C ALA A 92 -13.15 13.83 -11.64
N SER A 93 -13.13 12.59 -11.13
CA SER A 93 -13.63 12.28 -9.79
C SER A 93 -12.84 12.99 -8.69
N LEU A 94 -11.51 13.12 -8.83
CA LEU A 94 -10.67 13.88 -7.89
C LEU A 94 -10.96 15.39 -7.86
N MET A 95 -11.61 15.91 -8.91
CA MET A 95 -11.98 17.33 -9.02
C MET A 95 -13.39 17.63 -8.48
N GLU A 96 -14.11 16.63 -7.97
CA GLU A 96 -15.44 16.82 -7.39
C GLU A 96 -15.40 17.73 -6.14
N LYS A 97 -16.49 18.49 -5.94
CA LYS A 97 -16.54 19.55 -4.92
C LYS A 97 -16.39 19.02 -3.48
N ASN A 98 -16.83 17.79 -3.21
CA ASN A 98 -16.75 17.11 -1.93
C ASN A 98 -15.36 16.49 -1.67
N VAL A 99 -14.48 16.42 -2.67
CA VAL A 99 -13.15 15.80 -2.54
C VAL A 99 -12.15 16.76 -1.88
N ASN A 100 -11.32 16.21 -0.99
CA ASN A 100 -10.15 16.84 -0.41
C ASN A 100 -8.93 16.56 -1.31
N GLN A 101 -8.65 17.50 -2.22
CA GLN A 101 -7.56 17.36 -3.20
C GLN A 101 -6.16 17.35 -2.57
N GLU A 102 -5.99 17.92 -1.37
CA GLU A 102 -4.69 17.90 -0.68
C GLU A 102 -4.32 16.50 -0.16
N LYS A 103 -5.33 15.68 0.14
CA LYS A 103 -5.14 14.31 0.66
C LYS A 103 -5.37 13.23 -0.38
N SER A 104 -5.86 13.60 -1.56
CA SER A 104 -6.17 12.69 -2.65
C SER A 104 -5.07 12.71 -3.71
N TYR A 105 -4.78 11.57 -4.30
CA TYR A 105 -3.72 11.43 -5.31
C TYR A 105 -3.98 10.27 -6.26
N LEU A 106 -3.42 10.38 -7.45
CA LEU A 106 -3.37 9.31 -8.45
C LEU A 106 -1.92 9.11 -8.87
N ILE A 107 -1.45 7.89 -8.70
CA ILE A 107 -0.10 7.45 -9.03
C ILE A 107 -0.20 6.31 -10.04
N SER A 108 0.67 6.33 -11.05
CA SER A 108 0.99 5.15 -11.84
C SER A 108 2.39 4.64 -11.53
N PHE A 109 2.57 3.33 -11.67
CA PHE A 109 3.86 2.69 -11.55
C PHE A 109 4.04 1.70 -12.70
N GLU A 110 4.94 2.02 -13.62
CA GLU A 110 5.15 1.25 -14.84
C GLU A 110 6.64 1.09 -15.12
N ASN A 111 7.10 -0.14 -15.36
CA ASN A 111 8.50 -0.44 -15.65
C ASN A 111 9.51 0.17 -14.65
N GLY A 112 9.16 0.16 -13.35
CA GLY A 112 10.00 0.75 -12.31
C GLY A 112 9.84 2.27 -12.14
N VAL A 113 9.06 2.92 -13.01
CA VAL A 113 8.87 4.37 -13.02
C VAL A 113 7.61 4.75 -12.27
N PHE A 114 7.81 5.41 -11.13
CA PHE A 114 6.75 6.06 -10.36
C PHE A 114 6.41 7.41 -10.97
N THR A 115 5.14 7.62 -11.34
CA THR A 115 4.65 8.88 -11.91
C THR A 115 3.44 9.38 -11.12
N ILE A 116 3.48 10.65 -10.74
CA ILE A 116 2.34 11.33 -10.12
C ILE A 116 1.47 11.89 -11.24
N LEU A 117 0.26 11.35 -11.39
CA LEU A 117 -0.71 11.80 -12.38
C LEU A 117 -1.62 12.90 -11.83
N PHE A 118 -1.85 12.91 -10.51
CA PHE A 118 -2.61 13.93 -9.80
C PHE A 118 -2.24 14.00 -8.32
N GLY A 119 -2.33 15.19 -7.73
CA GLY A 119 -2.24 15.41 -6.28
C GLY A 119 -0.82 15.38 -5.74
N ASN A 120 -0.71 15.34 -4.41
CA ASN A 120 0.57 15.33 -3.69
C ASN A 120 0.61 14.11 -2.77
N PRO A 121 1.20 12.98 -3.21
CA PRO A 121 1.32 11.82 -2.35
C PRO A 121 2.25 12.10 -1.15
N PRO A 122 2.18 11.29 -0.08
CA PRO A 122 3.03 11.45 1.10
C PRO A 122 4.53 11.49 0.76
N GLU A 123 5.30 12.33 1.45
CA GLU A 123 6.73 12.52 1.17
C GLU A 123 7.54 11.22 1.21
N HIS A 124 7.16 10.27 2.09
CA HIS A 124 7.86 9.00 2.21
C HIS A 124 7.75 8.11 0.97
N PHE A 125 6.82 8.39 0.04
CA PHE A 125 6.72 7.66 -1.22
C PHE A 125 7.93 7.93 -2.13
N HIS A 126 8.67 9.01 -1.90
CA HIS A 126 9.88 9.32 -2.64
C HIS A 126 11.14 8.65 -2.05
N LEU A 127 11.04 8.09 -0.84
CA LEU A 127 12.16 7.46 -0.16
C LEU A 127 12.37 6.03 -0.64
N THR A 128 13.62 5.64 -0.79
CA THR A 128 13.99 4.22 -0.83
C THR A 128 13.62 3.55 0.50
N PHE A 129 13.44 2.23 0.52
CA PHE A 129 13.14 1.53 1.77
C PHE A 129 14.22 1.73 2.85
N GLU A 130 15.50 1.85 2.48
CA GLU A 130 16.59 2.09 3.44
C GLU A 130 16.53 3.49 4.05
N GLU A 131 16.19 4.51 3.26
CA GLU A 131 15.97 5.87 3.77
C GLU A 131 14.74 5.92 4.68
N TYR A 132 13.66 5.23 4.30
CA TYR A 132 12.48 5.07 5.14
C TYR A 132 12.82 4.40 6.47
N ARG A 133 13.56 3.29 6.43
CA ARG A 133 14.00 2.56 7.63
C ARG A 133 14.81 3.46 8.56
N ARG A 134 15.78 4.21 8.03
CA ARG A 134 16.56 5.19 8.81
C ARG A 134 15.68 6.27 9.43
N LYS A 135 14.74 6.82 8.67
CA LYS A 135 13.76 7.81 9.16
C LYS A 135 12.94 7.24 10.33
N MET A 136 12.44 6.01 10.20
CA MET A 136 11.65 5.37 11.25
C MET A 136 12.48 5.03 12.48
N SER A 137 13.71 4.53 12.31
CA SER A 137 14.62 4.27 13.44
C SER A 137 15.01 5.54 14.18
N ALA A 138 15.19 6.67 13.48
CA ALA A 138 15.46 7.95 14.12
C ALA A 138 14.25 8.47 14.92
N LYS A 139 13.02 8.22 14.45
CA LYS A 139 11.78 8.71 15.07
C LYS A 139 11.31 7.84 16.24
N TYR A 140 11.40 6.53 16.11
CA TYR A 140 10.80 5.56 17.05
C TYR A 140 11.83 4.69 17.78
N GLY A 141 13.11 4.83 17.47
CA GLY A 141 14.18 3.96 17.95
C GLY A 141 14.42 2.74 17.05
N VAL A 142 15.53 2.06 17.28
CA VAL A 142 15.86 0.82 16.54
C VAL A 142 14.96 -0.30 17.07
N PRO A 143 14.19 -0.98 16.20
CA PRO A 143 13.36 -2.10 16.62
C PRO A 143 14.23 -3.25 17.13
N GLU A 144 13.69 -4.04 18.06
CA GLU A 144 14.36 -5.25 18.58
C GLU A 144 14.65 -6.26 17.46
N TYR A 145 13.77 -6.33 16.46
CA TYR A 145 13.89 -7.20 15.31
C TYR A 145 14.15 -6.38 14.04
N ASP A 146 15.24 -6.71 13.33
CA ASP A 146 15.67 -5.98 12.13
C ASP A 146 14.63 -5.92 11.01
N PHE A 147 13.75 -6.92 10.93
CA PHE A 147 12.70 -6.99 9.92
C PHE A 147 11.45 -6.17 10.26
N MET A 148 11.30 -5.71 11.51
CA MET A 148 10.10 -5.00 12.00
C MET A 148 10.30 -3.49 11.95
N VAL A 149 10.31 -2.92 10.75
CA VAL A 149 10.38 -1.45 10.60
C VAL A 149 9.03 -0.83 11.01
N PRO A 150 8.99 0.18 11.89
CA PRO A 150 7.75 0.87 12.24
C PRO A 150 7.04 1.45 11.01
N ILE A 151 5.72 1.49 11.08
CA ILE A 151 4.87 2.12 10.06
C ILE A 151 4.70 3.61 10.40
N GLU A 152 4.85 4.44 9.38
CA GLU A 152 4.46 5.84 9.43
C GLU A 152 2.92 5.93 9.41
N GLY A 153 2.36 6.45 10.51
CA GLY A 153 0.91 6.71 10.65
C GLY A 153 0.48 8.06 10.10
#